data_AF-A0A7C4A7K3-F1
#
_entry.id   AF-A0A7C4A7K3-F1
#
_cell.length_a   1.000
_cell.length_b   1.000
_cell.length_c   1.000
_cell.angle_alpha   90.00
_cell.angle_beta   90.00
_cell.angle_gamma   90.00
#
_symmetry.space_group_name_H-M   'P 1'
#
loop_
_entity.id
_entity.type
_entity.pdbx_description
1 polymer ?
#
loop_
_entity_poly.entity_id
_entity_poly.type
_entity_poly.pdbx_seq_one_letter_code
_entity_poly.pdbx_strand_id
1 'polypeptide(L)'
;EYYAGNPQEYKQYMRLFNDMVTGILICDKPVINRVNGLRIAGGQEIGTACDFSIAADTARFGQAGPKHGSAPDGGATDFLHLYVGINRAIESCVLCEPWSAQQAVRFGLINKIVPVLKKKDGTFIRNPFVYEEESDEWGNPKYGRFKTGPDRKAAAELAAQCQTDFTLLDREVERLCYALALLMPECVSKTLQSLRKKKLEHWQSNCETNRSWLALNMMTEAKAGFRAFNEGPEGNRVVDYIKLRRALAKATPWSDELIESILPKEGSK
;
A
#
# COMPACT_ATOMS: atom_id res chain seq x y z
N GLU A 1 -15.47 16.28 -4.43
CA GLU A 1 -14.21 16.11 -5.19
C GLU A 1 -14.56 15.49 -6.54
N TYR A 2 -14.05 16.00 -7.65
CA TYR A 2 -14.29 15.42 -8.97
C TYR A 2 -13.29 14.29 -9.21
N TYR A 3 -13.79 13.07 -9.44
CA TYR A 3 -12.99 11.93 -9.88
C TYR A 3 -13.14 11.79 -11.39
N ALA A 4 -12.04 11.55 -12.11
CA ALA A 4 -12.03 11.45 -13.56
C ALA A 4 -13.12 10.49 -14.07
N GLY A 5 -14.11 11.00 -14.80
CA GLY A 5 -15.18 10.20 -15.40
C GLY A 5 -14.90 9.81 -16.85
N ASN A 6 -13.72 10.18 -17.35
CA ASN A 6 -13.30 10.01 -18.74
C ASN A 6 -11.99 9.19 -18.81
N PRO A 7 -11.89 8.21 -19.72
CA PRO A 7 -10.68 7.38 -19.85
C PRO A 7 -9.42 8.20 -20.15
N GLN A 8 -9.54 9.24 -20.98
CA GLN A 8 -8.40 10.04 -21.40
C GLN A 8 -7.86 10.91 -20.26
N GLU A 9 -8.75 11.46 -19.42
CA GLU A 9 -8.33 12.19 -18.22
C GLU A 9 -7.53 11.29 -17.28
N TYR A 10 -8.04 10.08 -17.01
CA TYR A 10 -7.33 9.14 -16.15
C TYR A 10 -6.04 8.62 -16.78
N LYS A 11 -6.01 8.43 -18.10
CA LYS A 11 -4.79 8.06 -18.83
C LYS A 11 -3.69 9.12 -18.69
N GLN A 12 -4.06 10.40 -18.72
CA GLN A 12 -3.12 11.51 -18.51
C GLN A 12 -2.62 11.56 -17.07
N TYR A 13 -3.52 11.39 -16.08
CA TYR A 13 -3.13 11.28 -14.68
C TYR A 13 -2.14 10.12 -14.44
N MET A 14 -2.47 8.93 -14.96
CA MET A 14 -1.62 7.76 -14.82
C MET A 14 -0.29 7.89 -15.58
N ARG A 15 -0.20 8.76 -16.61
CA ARG A 15 1.09 9.09 -17.22
C ARG A 15 2.03 9.74 -16.19
N LEU A 16 1.55 10.73 -15.46
CA LEU A 16 2.33 11.41 -14.43
C LEU A 16 2.78 10.44 -13.33
N PHE A 17 1.86 9.54 -12.92
CA PHE A 17 2.20 8.50 -11.95
C PHE A 17 3.29 7.55 -12.47
N ASN A 18 3.14 7.04 -13.70
CA ASN A 18 4.11 6.13 -14.30
C ASN A 18 5.47 6.79 -14.53
N ASP A 19 5.49 8.06 -14.96
CA ASP A 19 6.73 8.82 -15.19
C ASP A 19 7.46 9.04 -13.86
N MET A 20 6.74 9.27 -12.75
CA MET A 20 7.32 9.30 -11.40
C MET A 20 7.92 7.95 -10.99
N VAL A 21 7.20 6.83 -11.16
CA VAL A 21 7.73 5.48 -10.84
C VAL A 21 8.99 5.20 -11.67
N THR A 22 8.94 5.52 -12.96
CA THR A 22 10.09 5.40 -13.87
C THR A 22 11.26 6.24 -13.37
N GLY A 23 11.03 7.50 -13.01
CA GLY A 23 12.03 8.40 -12.46
C GLY A 23 12.73 7.86 -11.22
N ILE A 24 11.99 7.20 -10.32
CA ILE A 24 12.57 6.52 -9.16
C ILE A 24 13.46 5.35 -9.59
N LEU A 25 12.96 4.48 -10.49
CA LEU A 25 13.68 3.29 -10.92
C LEU A 25 14.96 3.62 -11.72
N ILE A 26 15.01 4.76 -12.40
CA ILE A 26 16.19 5.19 -13.17
C ILE A 26 17.05 6.24 -12.46
N CYS A 27 16.75 6.59 -11.21
CA CYS A 27 17.47 7.64 -10.48
C CYS A 27 18.95 7.28 -10.25
N ASP A 28 19.88 8.16 -10.60
CA ASP A 28 21.32 7.90 -10.36
C ASP A 28 21.73 7.92 -8.89
N LYS A 29 20.80 8.25 -7.99
CA LYS A 29 20.99 8.28 -6.54
C LYS A 29 20.12 7.22 -5.84
N PRO A 30 20.56 6.74 -4.66
CA PRO A 30 19.69 5.95 -3.80
C PRO A 30 18.41 6.71 -3.43
N VAL A 31 17.27 6.02 -3.45
CA VAL A 31 15.96 6.58 -3.07
C VAL A 31 15.48 5.90 -1.79
N ILE A 32 15.32 6.69 -0.73
CA ILE A 32 14.87 6.23 0.58
C ILE A 32 13.40 6.63 0.79
N ASN A 33 12.56 5.66 1.11
CA ASN A 33 11.17 5.86 1.49
C ASN A 33 11.04 5.96 3.01
N ARG A 34 10.72 7.16 3.52
CA ARG A 34 10.40 7.42 4.91
C ARG A 34 8.89 7.26 5.12
N VAL A 35 8.47 6.20 5.80
CA VAL A 35 7.05 5.84 5.96
C VAL A 35 6.55 6.20 7.36
N ASN A 36 5.65 7.17 7.49
CA ASN A 36 5.09 7.60 8.77
C ASN A 36 3.60 7.25 8.96
N GLY A 37 2.99 6.54 8.01
CA GLY A 37 1.55 6.27 8.03
C GLY A 37 1.12 5.19 7.04
N LEU A 38 0.02 5.43 6.34
CA LEU A 38 -0.52 4.49 5.35
C LEU A 38 0.34 4.49 4.10
N ARG A 39 0.84 3.31 3.74
CA ARG A 39 1.50 3.02 2.48
C ARG A 39 0.66 1.97 1.75
N ILE A 40 -0.44 2.45 1.16
CA ILE A 40 -1.49 1.61 0.56
C ILE A 40 -1.72 2.04 -0.89
N ALA A 41 -2.02 1.08 -1.78
CA ALA A 41 -2.29 1.33 -3.20
C ALA A 41 -1.12 2.09 -3.88
N GLY A 42 -1.36 3.24 -4.51
CA GLY A 42 -0.31 4.04 -5.14
C GLY A 42 0.87 4.36 -4.22
N GLY A 43 0.63 4.60 -2.92
CA GLY A 43 1.70 4.80 -1.95
C GLY A 43 2.56 3.54 -1.74
N GLN A 44 1.94 2.36 -1.81
CA GLN A 44 2.64 1.08 -1.76
C GLN A 44 3.52 0.89 -2.98
N GLU A 45 2.97 1.15 -4.16
CA GLU A 45 3.64 1.06 -5.46
C GLU A 45 4.86 1.98 -5.53
N ILE A 46 4.69 3.26 -5.22
CA ILE A 46 5.77 4.26 -5.11
C ILE A 46 6.86 3.73 -4.19
N GLY A 47 6.49 3.30 -2.98
CA GLY A 47 7.48 2.88 -2.01
C GLY A 47 8.24 1.62 -2.39
N THR A 48 7.66 0.75 -3.24
CA THR A 48 8.34 -0.46 -3.73
C THR A 48 9.18 -0.15 -4.97
N ALA A 49 8.98 0.99 -5.63
CA ALA A 49 9.95 1.51 -6.60
C ALA A 49 11.25 1.93 -5.89
N CYS A 50 11.16 2.53 -4.69
CA CYS A 50 12.32 2.95 -3.90
C CYS A 50 13.28 1.80 -3.52
N ASP A 51 14.51 2.15 -3.15
CA ASP A 51 15.55 1.16 -2.81
C ASP A 51 15.47 0.73 -1.35
N PHE A 52 15.22 1.69 -0.46
CA PHE A 52 15.17 1.48 0.97
C PHE A 52 13.86 1.99 1.56
N SER A 53 13.38 1.35 2.62
CA SER A 53 12.21 1.78 3.38
C SER A 53 12.47 1.69 4.87
N ILE A 54 12.34 2.84 5.55
CA ILE A 54 12.35 2.94 7.02
C ILE A 54 10.97 3.44 7.44
N ALA A 55 10.35 2.75 8.39
CA ALA A 55 8.98 3.03 8.76
C ALA A 55 8.79 3.30 10.25
N ALA A 56 7.81 4.14 10.56
CA ALA A 56 7.14 4.12 11.85
C ALA A 56 6.56 2.72 12.09
N ASP A 57 6.70 2.19 13.30
CA ASP A 57 6.18 0.87 13.66
C ASP A 57 4.64 0.81 13.72
N THR A 58 3.98 1.97 13.66
CA THR A 58 2.53 2.15 13.51
C THR A 58 2.06 2.24 12.05
N ALA A 59 2.99 2.28 11.08
CA ALA A 59 2.67 2.31 9.67
C ALA A 59 1.90 1.05 9.21
N ARG A 60 1.12 1.20 8.13
CA ARG A 60 0.35 0.10 7.54
C ARG A 60 0.61 0.02 6.04
N PHE A 61 0.66 -1.19 5.54
CA PHE A 61 1.03 -1.51 4.17
C PHE A 61 -0.08 -2.33 3.52
N GLY A 62 -0.24 -2.24 2.21
CA GLY A 62 -1.17 -3.12 1.51
C GLY A 62 -1.62 -2.60 0.15
N GLN A 63 -2.58 -3.31 -0.43
CA GLN A 63 -3.23 -2.90 -1.67
C GLN A 63 -4.70 -2.58 -1.43
N ALA A 64 -5.30 -1.88 -2.38
CA ALA A 64 -6.71 -1.50 -2.33
C ALA A 64 -7.45 -1.74 -3.65
N GLY A 65 -6.73 -2.15 -4.70
CA GLY A 65 -7.22 -2.17 -6.08
C GLY A 65 -8.54 -2.94 -6.22
N PRO A 66 -8.54 -4.28 -6.15
CA PRO A 66 -9.75 -5.08 -6.36
C PRO A 66 -10.92 -4.72 -5.42
N LYS A 67 -10.61 -4.23 -4.21
CA LYS A 67 -11.63 -3.77 -3.27
C LYS A 67 -12.38 -2.52 -3.78
N HIS A 68 -11.70 -1.65 -4.52
CA HIS A 68 -12.24 -0.37 -5.00
C HIS A 68 -12.28 -0.25 -6.53
N GLY A 69 -12.36 -1.39 -7.23
CA GLY A 69 -12.58 -1.42 -8.69
C GLY A 69 -11.35 -1.11 -9.53
N SER A 70 -10.14 -1.31 -8.99
CA SER A 70 -8.88 -1.13 -9.70
C SER A 70 -8.00 -2.39 -9.60
N ALA A 71 -6.80 -2.35 -10.16
CA ALA A 71 -5.75 -3.35 -9.98
C ALA A 71 -4.44 -2.64 -9.56
N PRO A 72 -3.53 -3.31 -8.83
CA PRO A 72 -2.32 -2.68 -8.31
C PRO A 72 -1.21 -2.64 -9.38
N ASP A 73 -1.55 -1.94 -10.46
CA ASP A 73 -0.88 -1.90 -11.76
C ASP A 73 0.08 -0.71 -11.93
N GLY A 74 0.25 0.11 -10.88
CA GLY A 74 1.32 1.11 -10.78
C GLY A 74 2.65 0.52 -10.27
N GLY A 75 2.73 -0.82 -10.18
CA GLY A 75 3.97 -1.56 -10.00
C GLY A 75 3.92 -2.68 -8.96
N ALA A 76 2.83 -2.82 -8.18
CA ALA A 76 2.81 -3.89 -7.18
C ALA A 76 2.71 -5.27 -7.84
N THR A 77 1.92 -5.42 -8.89
CA THR A 77 1.91 -6.64 -9.72
C THR A 77 3.29 -6.92 -10.33
N ASP A 78 4.06 -5.88 -10.64
CA ASP A 78 5.37 -5.98 -11.27
C ASP A 78 6.50 -6.39 -10.34
N PHE A 79 6.53 -5.90 -9.09
CA PHE A 79 7.68 -6.14 -8.21
C PHE A 79 7.37 -6.52 -6.77
N LEU A 80 6.12 -6.54 -6.29
CA LEU A 80 5.83 -6.94 -4.90
C LEU A 80 6.31 -8.37 -4.60
N HIS A 81 6.17 -9.27 -5.58
CA HIS A 81 6.59 -10.67 -5.46
C HIS A 81 8.11 -10.83 -5.31
N LEU A 82 8.91 -9.87 -5.76
CA LEU A 82 10.37 -9.84 -5.55
C LEU A 82 10.74 -9.59 -4.08
N TYR A 83 9.82 -9.04 -3.28
CA TYR A 83 10.02 -8.79 -1.85
C TYR A 83 9.50 -9.93 -0.99
N VAL A 84 8.22 -10.29 -1.17
CA VAL A 84 7.50 -11.13 -0.21
C VAL A 84 7.24 -12.55 -0.71
N GLY A 85 7.65 -12.86 -1.93
CA GLY A 85 7.31 -14.09 -2.66
C GLY A 85 5.92 -14.02 -3.29
N ILE A 86 5.66 -14.88 -4.28
CA ILE A 86 4.44 -14.82 -5.09
C ILE A 86 3.15 -15.06 -4.30
N ASN A 87 3.15 -16.00 -3.34
CA ASN A 87 1.93 -16.34 -2.59
C ASN A 87 1.41 -15.14 -1.77
N ARG A 88 2.30 -14.44 -1.05
CA ARG A 88 1.94 -13.24 -0.29
C ARG A 88 1.61 -12.06 -1.19
N ALA A 89 2.28 -11.95 -2.34
CA ALA A 89 1.95 -10.90 -3.31
C ALA A 89 0.53 -11.09 -3.85
N ILE A 90 0.14 -12.31 -4.23
CA ILE A 90 -1.23 -12.64 -4.64
C ILE A 90 -2.22 -12.33 -3.52
N GLU A 91 -1.95 -12.79 -2.30
CA GLU A 91 -2.81 -12.53 -1.14
C GLU A 91 -3.01 -11.02 -0.92
N SER A 92 -1.93 -10.24 -0.93
CA SER A 92 -1.98 -8.78 -0.76
C SER A 92 -2.77 -8.10 -1.87
N CYS A 93 -2.43 -8.40 -3.14
CA CYS A 93 -2.99 -7.76 -4.30
C CYS A 93 -4.47 -8.10 -4.51
N VAL A 94 -4.89 -9.32 -4.16
CA VAL A 94 -6.26 -9.81 -4.39
C VAL A 94 -7.16 -9.53 -3.17
N LEU A 95 -6.72 -9.88 -1.96
CA LEU A 95 -7.56 -9.74 -0.75
C LEU A 95 -7.54 -8.31 -0.19
N CYS A 96 -6.55 -7.49 -0.57
CA CYS A 96 -6.41 -6.11 -0.09
C CYS A 96 -6.35 -6.00 1.45
N GLU A 97 -5.85 -7.04 2.13
CA GLU A 97 -5.70 -7.02 3.57
C GLU A 97 -4.45 -6.21 3.96
N PRO A 98 -4.57 -5.31 4.97
CA PRO A 98 -3.43 -4.51 5.39
C PRO A 98 -2.45 -5.33 6.22
N TRP A 99 -1.17 -5.08 6.02
CA TRP A 99 -0.09 -5.55 6.87
C TRP A 99 0.35 -4.46 7.83
N SER A 100 0.70 -4.85 9.05
CA SER A 100 1.43 -3.97 9.96
C SER A 100 2.88 -3.77 9.51
N ALA A 101 3.54 -2.75 10.07
CA ALA A 101 4.97 -2.53 9.85
C ALA A 101 5.83 -3.74 10.29
N GLN A 102 5.40 -4.45 11.34
CA GLN A 102 6.03 -5.66 11.86
C GLN A 102 5.94 -6.82 10.86
N GLN A 103 4.76 -7.02 10.27
CA GLN A 103 4.61 -7.99 9.19
C GLN A 103 5.45 -7.59 7.96
N ALA A 104 5.41 -6.31 7.57
CA ALA A 104 6.16 -5.82 6.42
C ALA A 104 7.69 -6.04 6.57
N VAL A 105 8.27 -5.76 7.75
CA VAL A 105 9.70 -6.01 7.98
C VAL A 105 10.01 -7.50 8.00
N ARG A 106 9.15 -8.32 8.62
CA ARG A 106 9.30 -9.78 8.66
C ARG A 106 9.23 -10.42 7.28
N PHE A 107 8.40 -9.88 6.40
CA PHE A 107 8.25 -10.38 5.03
C PHE A 107 9.36 -9.90 4.09
N GLY A 108 10.25 -9.00 4.54
CA GLY A 108 11.30 -8.42 3.71
C GLY A 108 10.83 -7.27 2.82
N LEU A 109 9.60 -6.76 3.01
CA LEU A 109 9.06 -5.65 2.22
C LEU A 109 9.75 -4.31 2.54
N ILE A 110 10.19 -4.13 3.78
CA ILE A 110 10.88 -2.92 4.26
C ILE A 110 12.12 -3.29 5.07
N ASN A 111 13.06 -2.34 5.21
CA ASN A 111 14.34 -2.63 5.86
C ASN A 111 14.27 -2.55 7.38
N LYS A 112 13.53 -1.58 7.94
CA LYS A 112 13.49 -1.35 9.38
C LYS A 112 12.25 -0.59 9.83
N ILE A 113 11.86 -0.85 11.08
CA ILE A 113 10.81 -0.11 11.79
C ILE A 113 11.39 0.56 13.05
N VAL A 114 10.80 1.67 13.45
CA VAL A 114 11.12 2.36 14.72
C VAL A 114 9.86 2.84 15.43
N PRO A 115 9.83 2.82 16.78
CA PRO A 115 8.68 3.31 17.54
C PRO A 115 8.50 4.82 17.39
N VAL A 116 7.24 5.24 17.29
CA VAL A 116 6.85 6.66 17.20
C VAL A 116 5.87 7.10 18.28
N LEU A 117 5.36 6.18 19.09
CA LEU A 117 4.52 6.53 20.23
C LEU A 117 5.40 6.80 21.44
N LYS A 118 5.30 8.02 21.98
CA LYS A 118 6.10 8.50 23.11
C LYS A 118 5.21 8.84 24.29
N LYS A 119 5.51 8.27 25.46
CA LYS A 119 4.86 8.57 26.72
C LYS A 119 5.24 9.97 27.22
N LYS A 120 4.47 10.49 28.18
CA LYS A 120 4.75 11.78 28.84
C LYS A 120 6.11 11.82 29.55
N ASP A 121 6.61 10.68 30.01
CA ASP A 121 7.94 10.54 30.63
C ASP A 121 9.10 10.54 29.61
N GLY A 122 8.80 10.65 28.31
CA GLY A 122 9.78 10.66 27.23
C GLY A 122 10.11 9.28 26.65
N THR A 123 9.58 8.19 27.22
CA THR A 123 9.85 6.82 26.76
C THR A 123 9.08 6.50 25.49
N PHE A 124 9.77 5.95 24.49
CA PHE A 124 9.13 5.40 23.29
C PHE A 124 8.61 3.99 23.56
N ILE A 125 7.40 3.70 23.10
CA ILE A 125 6.80 2.36 23.16
C ILE A 125 6.60 1.80 21.76
N ARG A 126 6.67 0.47 21.68
CA ARG A 126 6.31 -0.27 20.46
C ARG A 126 4.83 -0.14 20.16
N ASN A 127 4.46 -0.31 18.90
CA ASN A 127 3.09 -0.29 18.42
C ASN A 127 2.19 -1.24 19.25
N PRO A 128 1.26 -0.72 20.07
CA PRO A 128 0.46 -1.54 20.95
C PRO A 128 -0.64 -2.31 20.21
N PHE A 129 -0.93 -1.95 18.95
CA PHE A 129 -2.03 -2.52 18.15
C PHE A 129 -1.71 -3.87 17.52
N VAL A 130 -0.52 -4.42 17.73
CA VAL A 130 -0.12 -5.72 17.18
C VAL A 130 0.24 -6.70 18.28
N TYR A 131 0.12 -8.00 17.98
CA TYR A 131 0.60 -9.06 18.84
C TYR A 131 2.14 -9.12 18.82
N GLU A 132 2.74 -9.37 19.99
CA GLU A 132 4.19 -9.55 20.15
C GLU A 132 4.58 -11.03 20.22
N GLU A 133 3.61 -11.91 20.40
CA GLU A 133 3.83 -13.35 20.44
C GLU A 133 4.23 -13.88 19.06
N GLU A 134 5.24 -14.75 19.00
CA GLU A 134 5.79 -15.23 17.73
C GLU A 134 4.82 -16.08 16.93
N SER A 135 4.09 -16.97 17.61
CA SER A 135 3.19 -17.94 17.01
C SER A 135 1.82 -18.00 17.68
N ASP A 136 0.81 -18.41 16.91
CA ASP A 136 -0.48 -18.82 17.44
C ASP A 136 -0.44 -20.28 17.92
N GLU A 137 -1.58 -20.78 18.38
CA GLU A 137 -1.72 -22.13 18.95
C GLU A 137 -1.42 -23.25 17.94
N TRP A 138 -1.39 -22.96 16.64
CA TRP A 138 -1.08 -23.93 15.58
C TRP A 138 0.35 -23.77 15.07
N GLY A 139 1.15 -22.90 15.70
CA GLY A 139 2.52 -22.61 15.28
C GLY A 139 2.61 -21.61 14.11
N ASN A 140 1.51 -21.01 13.67
CA ASN A 140 1.57 -20.04 12.59
C ASN A 140 2.09 -18.68 13.09
N PRO A 141 2.78 -17.90 12.24
CA PRO A 141 3.19 -16.53 12.52
C PRO A 141 2.10 -15.64 13.14
N LYS A 142 2.22 -15.26 14.42
CA LYS A 142 1.31 -14.32 15.11
C LYS A 142 1.91 -12.92 15.27
N TYR A 143 3.24 -12.82 15.38
CA TYR A 143 3.93 -11.55 15.57
C TYR A 143 3.56 -10.54 14.48
N GLY A 144 3.12 -9.35 14.91
CA GLY A 144 2.73 -8.28 14.01
C GLY A 144 1.29 -8.36 13.49
N ARG A 145 0.52 -9.43 13.75
CA ARG A 145 -0.91 -9.43 13.42
C ARG A 145 -1.63 -8.36 14.24
N PHE A 146 -2.58 -7.66 13.62
CA PHE A 146 -3.38 -6.66 14.34
C PHE A 146 -4.23 -7.31 15.42
N LYS A 147 -4.25 -6.70 16.60
CA LYS A 147 -5.16 -7.05 17.69
C LYS A 147 -6.61 -6.77 17.31
N THR A 148 -7.51 -7.59 17.81
CA THR A 148 -8.96 -7.47 17.61
C THR A 148 -9.70 -7.43 18.94
N GLY A 149 -10.97 -7.03 18.94
CA GLY A 149 -11.82 -7.08 20.14
C GLY A 149 -11.29 -6.29 21.34
N PRO A 150 -11.33 -6.85 22.56
CA PRO A 150 -10.86 -6.19 23.78
C PRO A 150 -9.39 -5.75 23.73
N ASP A 151 -8.50 -6.57 23.16
CA ASP A 151 -7.06 -6.27 23.07
C ASP A 151 -6.81 -5.01 22.23
N ARG A 152 -7.58 -4.83 21.15
CA ARG A 152 -7.50 -3.62 20.33
C ARG A 152 -7.97 -2.38 21.08
N LYS A 153 -9.00 -2.52 21.92
CA LYS A 153 -9.52 -1.42 22.74
C LYS A 153 -8.49 -0.98 23.77
N ALA A 154 -7.88 -1.93 24.49
CA ALA A 154 -6.79 -1.64 25.42
C ALA A 154 -5.58 -0.99 24.74
N ALA A 155 -5.23 -1.44 23.53
CA ALA A 155 -4.18 -0.82 22.73
C ALA A 155 -4.50 0.64 22.36
N ALA A 156 -5.76 0.94 22.02
CA ALA A 156 -6.21 2.29 21.72
C ALA A 156 -6.16 3.20 22.96
N GLU A 157 -6.58 2.71 24.13
CA GLU A 157 -6.51 3.44 25.40
C GLU A 157 -5.07 3.76 25.80
N LEU A 158 -4.13 2.85 25.55
CA LEU A 158 -2.69 3.10 25.77
C LEU A 158 -2.13 4.10 24.75
N ALA A 159 -2.45 3.96 23.47
CA ALA A 159 -1.98 4.87 22.42
C ALA A 159 -2.49 6.30 22.65
N ALA A 160 -3.72 6.47 23.15
CA ALA A 160 -4.30 7.79 23.48
C ALA A 160 -3.54 8.54 24.59
N GLN A 161 -2.75 7.84 25.40
CA GLN A 161 -1.90 8.45 26.45
C GLN A 161 -0.53 8.88 25.93
N CYS A 162 -0.22 8.57 24.68
CA CYS A 162 1.06 8.86 24.04
C CYS A 162 0.92 10.02 23.04
N GLN A 163 2.02 10.69 22.76
CA GLN A 163 2.16 11.60 21.63
C GLN A 163 2.90 10.91 20.48
N THR A 164 2.59 11.28 19.25
CA THR A 164 3.37 10.81 18.09
C THR A 164 4.62 11.67 17.95
N ASP A 165 5.79 11.05 17.99
CA ASP A 165 7.11 11.69 17.86
C ASP A 165 7.93 10.92 16.81
N PHE A 166 8.29 11.61 15.72
CA PHE A 166 9.02 11.01 14.60
C PHE A 166 10.54 11.14 14.71
N THR A 167 11.08 11.66 15.83
CA THR A 167 12.52 11.91 15.99
C THR A 167 13.35 10.63 15.76
N LEU A 168 12.86 9.46 16.21
CA LEU A 168 13.56 8.19 15.98
C LEU A 168 13.53 7.76 14.50
N LEU A 169 12.44 8.07 13.79
CA LEU A 169 12.29 7.78 12.37
C LEU A 169 13.23 8.64 11.54
N ASP A 170 13.25 9.94 11.81
CA ASP A 170 14.14 10.88 11.12
C ASP A 170 15.59 10.54 11.39
N ARG A 171 15.95 10.23 12.65
CA ARG A 171 17.30 9.78 13.01
C ARG A 171 17.72 8.51 12.28
N GLU A 172 16.83 7.54 12.10
CA GLU A 172 17.17 6.31 11.38
C GLU A 172 17.32 6.52 9.87
N VAL A 173 16.52 7.41 9.28
CA VAL A 173 16.70 7.84 7.89
C VAL A 173 18.05 8.56 7.72
N GLU A 174 18.37 9.51 8.60
CA GLU A 174 19.67 10.21 8.60
C GLU A 174 20.85 9.25 8.78
N ARG A 175 20.72 8.25 9.66
CA ARG A 175 21.73 7.20 9.82
C ARG A 175 21.96 6.45 8.51
N LEU A 176 20.90 6.15 7.75
CA LEU A 176 21.02 5.49 6.44
C LEU A 176 21.64 6.42 5.39
N CYS A 177 21.24 7.68 5.34
CA CYS A 177 21.86 8.71 4.48
C CYS A 177 23.37 8.80 4.76
N TYR A 178 23.75 8.91 6.02
CA TYR A 178 25.15 8.95 6.45
C TYR A 178 25.91 7.70 6.05
N ALA A 179 25.33 6.51 6.25
CA ALA A 179 25.95 5.26 5.84
C ALA A 179 26.18 5.20 4.32
N LEU A 180 25.24 5.67 3.51
CA LEU A 180 25.39 5.75 2.05
C LEU A 180 26.46 6.76 1.62
N ALA A 181 26.60 7.88 2.33
CA ALA A 181 27.60 8.90 2.04
C ALA A 181 29.05 8.44 2.27
N LEU A 182 29.25 7.39 3.07
CA LEU A 182 30.57 6.80 3.34
C LEU A 182 30.96 5.67 2.38
N LEU A 183 30.22 5.48 1.29
CA LEU A 183 30.48 4.45 0.28
C LEU A 183 31.02 5.07 -1.01
N MET A 184 31.79 4.29 -1.77
CA MET A 184 32.28 4.70 -3.09
C MET A 184 31.10 4.94 -4.05
N PRO A 185 30.88 6.18 -4.54
CA PRO A 185 29.63 6.57 -5.20
C PRO A 185 29.33 5.77 -6.48
N GLU A 186 30.34 5.56 -7.32
CA GLU A 186 30.17 4.80 -8.57
C GLU A 186 29.86 3.32 -8.32
N CYS A 187 30.42 2.73 -7.25
CA CYS A 187 30.10 1.36 -6.86
C CYS A 187 28.66 1.25 -6.34
N VAL A 188 28.19 2.24 -5.57
CA VAL A 188 26.79 2.32 -5.11
C VAL A 188 25.85 2.43 -6.31
N SER A 189 26.12 3.36 -7.23
CA SER A 189 25.32 3.55 -8.45
C SER A 189 25.25 2.26 -9.27
N LYS A 190 26.40 1.66 -9.59
CA LYS A 190 26.45 0.40 -10.34
C LYS A 190 25.71 -0.74 -9.64
N THR A 191 25.82 -0.83 -8.32
CA THR A 191 25.15 -1.86 -7.52
C THR A 191 23.64 -1.69 -7.58
N LEU A 192 23.14 -0.48 -7.31
CA LEU A 192 21.71 -0.17 -7.35
C LEU A 192 21.12 -0.36 -8.74
N GLN A 193 21.77 0.17 -9.78
CA GLN A 193 21.35 -0.05 -11.17
C GLN A 193 21.22 -1.55 -11.49
N SER A 194 22.17 -2.38 -11.01
CA SER A 194 22.14 -3.83 -11.23
C SER A 194 21.01 -4.54 -10.46
N LEU A 195 20.66 -4.04 -9.27
CA LEU A 195 19.54 -4.56 -8.48
C LEU A 195 18.18 -4.12 -9.04
N ARG A 196 18.08 -2.88 -9.53
CA ARG A 196 16.84 -2.33 -10.09
C ARG A 196 16.42 -2.95 -11.42
N LYS A 197 17.35 -3.57 -12.18
CA LYS A 197 17.04 -4.26 -13.44
C LYS A 197 15.82 -5.18 -13.36
N LYS A 198 15.69 -5.94 -12.27
CA LYS A 198 14.56 -6.88 -12.08
C LYS A 198 13.23 -6.14 -12.04
N LYS A 199 13.17 -5.02 -11.30
CA LYS A 199 11.97 -4.16 -11.28
C LYS A 199 11.72 -3.50 -12.64
N LEU A 200 12.78 -3.00 -13.29
CA LEU A 200 12.70 -2.33 -14.59
C LEU A 200 12.20 -3.25 -15.70
N GLU A 201 12.66 -4.50 -15.73
CA GLU A 201 12.25 -5.51 -16.71
C GLU A 201 10.72 -5.73 -16.65
N HIS A 202 10.18 -5.93 -15.45
CA HIS A 202 8.72 -6.03 -15.27
C HIS A 202 8.00 -4.72 -15.59
N TRP A 203 8.49 -3.60 -15.03
CA TRP A 203 7.87 -2.28 -15.20
C TRP A 203 7.78 -1.87 -16.68
N GLN A 204 8.87 -2.00 -17.44
CA GLN A 204 8.91 -1.62 -18.85
C GLN A 204 8.02 -2.52 -19.71
N SER A 205 7.87 -3.79 -19.32
CA SER A 205 7.00 -4.73 -20.05
C SER A 205 5.52 -4.41 -19.85
N ASN A 206 5.14 -3.82 -18.72
CA ASN A 206 3.73 -3.74 -18.29
C ASN A 206 3.17 -2.32 -18.19
N CYS A 207 3.99 -1.29 -17.91
CA CYS A 207 3.46 0.02 -17.49
C CYS A 207 2.55 0.70 -18.53
N GLU A 208 2.81 0.51 -19.83
CA GLU A 208 2.01 1.12 -20.90
C GLU A 208 0.67 0.39 -21.13
N THR A 209 0.66 -0.94 -21.04
CA THR A 209 -0.56 -1.75 -21.14
C THR A 209 -1.43 -1.56 -19.91
N ASN A 210 -0.81 -1.55 -18.72
CA ASN A 210 -1.45 -1.27 -17.44
C ASN A 210 -2.14 0.10 -17.46
N ARG A 211 -1.42 1.15 -17.88
CA ARG A 211 -1.99 2.50 -18.04
C ARG A 211 -3.18 2.52 -18.99
N SER A 212 -3.10 1.79 -20.09
CA SER A 212 -4.19 1.73 -21.09
C SER A 212 -5.41 0.99 -20.54
N TRP A 213 -5.23 -0.10 -19.81
CA TRP A 213 -6.32 -0.81 -19.13
C TRP A 213 -6.96 0.03 -18.03
N LEU A 214 -6.15 0.63 -17.15
CA LEU A 214 -6.60 1.52 -16.07
C LEU A 214 -7.47 2.65 -16.61
N ALA A 215 -7.07 3.27 -17.72
CA ALA A 215 -7.86 4.29 -18.41
C ALA A 215 -9.24 3.77 -18.84
N LEU A 216 -9.31 2.61 -19.48
CA LEU A 216 -10.59 2.04 -19.94
C LEU A 216 -11.47 1.60 -18.75
N ASN A 217 -10.86 1.05 -17.70
CA ASN A 217 -11.56 0.58 -16.51
C ASN A 217 -12.29 1.72 -15.75
N MET A 218 -11.90 2.99 -15.98
CA MET A 218 -12.64 4.17 -15.50
C MET A 218 -14.07 4.29 -16.04
N MET A 219 -14.47 3.46 -17.01
CA MET A 219 -15.85 3.39 -17.48
C MET A 219 -16.65 2.25 -16.86
N THR A 220 -16.00 1.41 -16.04
CA THR A 220 -16.56 0.16 -15.51
C THR A 220 -16.32 0.05 -14.00
N GLU A 221 -15.58 -0.96 -13.54
CA GLU A 221 -15.35 -1.22 -12.12
C GLU A 221 -14.75 -0.04 -11.38
N ALA A 222 -13.79 0.69 -11.96
CA ALA A 222 -13.18 1.83 -11.27
C ALA A 222 -14.18 2.96 -11.07
N LYS A 223 -15.08 3.21 -12.04
CA LYS A 223 -16.17 4.19 -11.88
C LYS A 223 -17.04 3.83 -10.67
N ALA A 224 -17.45 2.57 -10.55
CA ALA A 224 -18.30 2.11 -9.45
C ALA A 224 -17.56 2.12 -8.10
N GLY A 225 -16.36 1.56 -8.06
CA GLY A 225 -15.58 1.39 -6.85
C GLY A 225 -15.07 2.71 -6.27
N PHE A 226 -14.60 3.63 -7.12
CA PHE A 226 -14.14 4.95 -6.65
C PHE A 226 -15.29 5.81 -6.17
N ARG A 227 -16.45 5.76 -6.84
CA ARG A 227 -17.67 6.42 -6.36
C ARG A 227 -18.13 5.85 -5.03
N ALA A 228 -18.18 4.52 -4.87
CA ALA A 228 -18.52 3.91 -3.58
C ALA A 228 -17.54 4.33 -2.46
N PHE A 229 -16.25 4.42 -2.78
CA PHE A 229 -15.24 4.89 -1.82
C PHE A 229 -15.42 6.36 -1.45
N ASN A 230 -15.68 7.23 -2.42
CA ASN A 230 -15.77 8.67 -2.21
C ASN A 230 -17.12 9.12 -1.64
N GLU A 231 -18.22 8.58 -2.17
CA GLU A 231 -19.60 9.00 -1.91
C GLU A 231 -20.30 8.14 -0.84
N GLY A 232 -19.79 6.94 -0.56
CA GLY A 232 -20.43 6.02 0.39
C GLY A 232 -20.48 6.56 1.83
N PRO A 233 -21.40 6.07 2.68
CA PRO A 233 -21.48 6.50 4.07
C PRO A 233 -20.26 6.06 4.90
N GLU A 234 -20.07 6.68 6.06
CA GLU A 234 -19.05 6.23 7.01
C GLU A 234 -19.32 4.77 7.43
N GLY A 235 -18.28 3.94 7.38
CA GLY A 235 -18.38 2.51 7.69
C GLY A 235 -18.82 1.61 6.53
N ASN A 236 -19.32 2.16 5.40
CA ASN A 236 -19.59 1.38 4.19
C ASN A 236 -19.17 2.16 2.92
N ARG A 237 -17.98 1.83 2.42
CA ARG A 237 -17.25 2.56 1.37
C ARG A 237 -16.90 1.66 0.18
N VAL A 238 -17.72 0.63 -0.04
CA VAL A 238 -17.53 -0.40 -1.07
C VAL A 238 -18.84 -0.69 -1.78
N VAL A 239 -18.76 -1.22 -3.01
CA VAL A 239 -19.95 -1.66 -3.75
C VAL A 239 -20.51 -2.97 -3.19
N ASP A 240 -21.77 -3.27 -3.49
CA ASP A 240 -22.33 -4.61 -3.29
C ASP A 240 -21.73 -5.59 -4.31
N TYR A 241 -20.65 -6.26 -3.90
CA TYR A 241 -19.91 -7.22 -4.72
C TYR A 241 -20.78 -8.39 -5.20
N ILE A 242 -21.72 -8.86 -4.37
CA ILE A 242 -22.55 -10.02 -4.71
C ILE A 242 -23.57 -9.63 -5.77
N LYS A 243 -24.18 -8.46 -5.63
CA LYS A 243 -25.10 -7.91 -6.63
C LYS A 243 -24.38 -7.66 -7.96
N LEU A 244 -23.19 -7.05 -7.93
CA LEU A 244 -22.36 -6.86 -9.12
C LEU A 244 -22.07 -8.19 -9.81
N ARG A 245 -21.57 -9.20 -9.09
CA ARG A 245 -21.27 -10.53 -9.66
C ARG A 245 -22.50 -11.20 -10.28
N ARG A 246 -23.67 -11.08 -9.65
CA ARG A 246 -24.93 -11.61 -10.19
C ARG A 246 -25.38 -10.89 -11.46
N ALA A 247 -25.16 -9.57 -11.56
CA ALA A 247 -25.45 -8.81 -12.77
C ALA A 247 -24.51 -9.19 -13.91
N LEU A 248 -23.19 -9.26 -13.64
CA LEU A 248 -22.19 -9.69 -14.61
C LEU A 248 -22.44 -11.12 -15.11
N ALA A 249 -22.84 -12.04 -14.22
CA ALA A 249 -23.20 -13.42 -14.59
C ALA A 249 -24.42 -13.50 -15.53
N LYS A 250 -25.29 -12.48 -15.51
CA LYS A 250 -26.42 -12.32 -16.43
C LYS A 250 -26.05 -11.53 -17.69
N ALA A 251 -24.77 -11.26 -17.91
CA ALA A 251 -24.27 -10.41 -18.98
C ALA A 251 -24.91 -9.00 -19.00
N THR A 252 -25.30 -8.47 -17.83
CA THR A 252 -25.77 -7.08 -17.73
C THR A 252 -24.61 -6.15 -18.09
N PRO A 253 -24.76 -5.26 -19.09
CA PRO A 253 -23.72 -4.32 -19.47
C PRO A 253 -23.48 -3.28 -18.37
N TRP A 254 -22.27 -2.72 -18.34
CA TRP A 254 -21.99 -1.57 -17.51
C TRP A 254 -22.81 -0.36 -17.97
N SER A 255 -23.57 0.22 -17.04
CA SER A 255 -24.36 1.44 -17.24
C SER A 255 -24.44 2.22 -15.94
N ASP A 256 -24.87 3.48 -16.00
CA ASP A 256 -25.05 4.29 -14.80
C ASP A 256 -26.12 3.68 -13.88
N GLU A 257 -27.17 3.06 -14.42
CA GLU A 257 -28.18 2.35 -13.64
C GLU A 257 -27.60 1.15 -12.88
N LEU A 258 -26.72 0.37 -13.51
CA LEU A 258 -26.05 -0.74 -12.83
C LEU A 258 -25.18 -0.21 -11.68
N ILE A 259 -24.38 0.83 -11.94
CA ILE A 259 -23.48 1.45 -10.95
C ILE A 259 -24.29 1.96 -9.76
N GLU A 260 -25.31 2.80 -9.98
CA GLU A 260 -26.20 3.31 -8.93
C GLU A 260 -26.84 2.19 -8.11
N SER A 261 -27.17 1.07 -8.77
CA SER A 261 -27.80 -0.06 -8.09
C SER A 261 -26.88 -0.77 -7.09
N ILE A 262 -25.55 -0.70 -7.27
CA ILE A 262 -24.55 -1.39 -6.43
C ILE A 262 -23.82 -0.46 -5.47
N LEU A 263 -24.04 0.86 -5.55
CA LEU A 263 -23.46 1.81 -4.60
C LEU A 263 -24.01 1.58 -3.18
N PRO A 264 -23.17 1.77 -2.15
CA PRO A 264 -23.60 1.62 -0.77
C PRO A 264 -24.62 2.71 -0.41
N LYS A 265 -25.71 2.32 0.23
CA LYS A 265 -26.78 3.23 0.68
C LYS A 265 -26.73 3.42 2.19
N GLU A 266 -27.24 4.54 2.69
CA GLU A 266 -27.39 4.74 4.13
C GLU A 266 -28.17 3.58 4.77
N GLY A 267 -27.64 3.05 5.88
CA GLY A 267 -28.24 1.92 6.61
C GLY A 267 -27.95 0.52 6.06
N SER A 268 -27.25 0.38 4.92
CA SER A 268 -26.78 -0.92 4.45
C SER A 268 -25.46 -1.31 5.13
N LYS A 269 -25.47 -2.41 5.90
CA LYS A 269 -24.30 -3.06 6.51
C LYS A 269 -24.13 -4.46 5.96
#